data_AF-A0A1F3LYK1-F1
#
_entry.id   AF-A0A1F3LYK1-F1
#
_cell.length_a   1.000
_cell.length_b   1.000
_cell.length_c   1.000
_cell.angle_alpha   90.00
_cell.angle_beta   90.00
_cell.angle_gamma   90.00
#
_symmetry.space_group_name_H-M   'P 1'
#
loop_
_entity.id
_entity.type
_entity.pdbx_description
1 polymer ?
#
loop_
_entity_poly.entity_id
_entity_poly.type
_entity_poly.pdbx_seq_one_letter_code
_entity_poly.pdbx_strand_id
1 'polypeptide(L)' 'MEEKQNRNIEEATERVKSRLPLEKLRLVPKYKDLSDEDYQLLIKNAETFALLILKALFLKK' A
#
# COMPACT_ATOMS: atom_id res chain seq x y z
N MET A 1 -22.28 -1.78 -3.50
CA MET A 1 -21.61 -2.05 -2.20
C MET A 1 -20.09 -2.16 -2.39
N GLU A 2 -19.62 -2.89 -3.40
CA GLU A 2 -18.21 -3.00 -3.79
C GLU A 2 -17.56 -1.66 -4.16
N GLU A 3 -18.23 -0.79 -4.92
CA GLU A 3 -17.69 0.54 -5.26
C GLU A 3 -17.35 1.39 -4.03
N LYS A 4 -18.15 1.27 -2.95
CA LYS A 4 -17.90 1.98 -1.69
C LYS A 4 -16.71 1.38 -0.93
N GLN A 5 -16.51 0.06 -1.02
CA GLN A 5 -15.33 -0.60 -0.45
C GLN A 5 -14.06 -0.28 -1.23
N ASN A 6 -14.12 -0.25 -2.57
CA ASN A 6 -13.00 0.14 -3.41
C ASN A 6 -12.55 1.58 -3.13
N ARG A 7 -13.49 2.52 -2.99
CA ARG A 7 -13.18 3.90 -2.56
C ARG A 7 -12.49 3.94 -1.19
N ASN A 8 -12.93 3.13 -0.23
CA ASN A 8 -12.29 3.08 1.09
C ASN A 8 -10.87 2.51 1.04
N ILE A 9 -10.59 1.55 0.15
CA ILE A 9 -9.26 0.96 -0.02
C ILE A 9 -8.34 1.97 -0.70
N GLU A 10 -8.78 2.61 -1.79
CA GLU A 10 -8.02 3.66 -2.47
C GLU A 10 -7.67 4.82 -1.53
N GLU A 11 -8.64 5.31 -0.75
CA GLU A 11 -8.39 6.33 0.27
C GLU A 11 -7.41 5.89 1.36
N ALA A 12 -7.41 4.61 1.73
CA ALA A 12 -6.43 4.07 2.68
C ALA A 12 -5.04 4.00 2.04
N THR A 13 -4.94 3.60 0.78
CA THR A 13 -3.69 3.54 0.02
C THR A 13 -3.09 4.93 -0.20
N GLU A 14 -3.89 5.94 -0.55
CA GLU A 14 -3.42 7.33 -0.67
C GLU A 14 -2.96 7.92 0.67
N ARG A 15 -3.60 7.54 1.78
CA ARG A 15 -3.10 7.87 3.13
C ARG A 15 -1.74 7.24 3.44
N VAL A 16 -1.44 6.05 2.90
CA VAL A 16 -0.10 5.45 3.03
C VAL A 16 0.91 6.21 2.17
N LYS A 17 0.58 6.50 0.91
CA LYS A 17 1.48 7.25 0.01
C LYS A 17 1.83 8.63 0.56
N SER A 18 0.88 9.34 1.15
CA SER A 18 1.16 10.66 1.78
C SER A 18 2.08 10.57 3.00
N ARG A 19 2.01 9.48 3.77
CA ARG A 19 2.88 9.25 4.94
C ARG A 19 4.27 8.74 4.55
N LEU A 20 4.33 7.92 3.49
CA LEU A 20 5.54 7.28 2.99
C LEU A 20 5.76 7.59 1.50
N PRO A 21 5.98 8.86 1.14
CA PRO A 21 6.25 9.25 -0.24
C PRO A 21 7.60 8.69 -0.72
N LEU A 22 7.71 8.49 -2.04
CA LEU A 22 8.90 7.94 -2.70
C LEU A 22 10.18 8.71 -2.34
N GLU A 23 10.09 10.03 -2.28
CA GLU A 23 11.22 10.90 -1.95
C GLU A 23 11.75 10.60 -0.55
N LYS A 24 10.87 10.33 0.42
CA LYS A 24 11.28 9.95 1.78
C LYS A 24 11.87 8.56 1.82
N LEU A 25 11.36 7.61 1.01
CA LEU A 25 11.94 6.28 0.90
C LEU A 25 13.36 6.33 0.34
N ARG A 26 13.60 7.14 -0.69
CA ARG A 26 14.92 7.32 -1.31
C ARG A 26 15.98 7.93 -0.37
N LEU A 27 15.58 8.55 0.76
CA LEU A 27 16.52 8.98 1.79
C LEU A 27 17.20 7.81 2.50
N VAL A 28 16.58 6.63 2.47
CA VAL A 28 17.17 5.41 3.04
C VAL A 28 18.12 4.82 1.99
N PRO A 29 19.39 4.56 2.31
CA PRO A 29 20.38 4.10 1.34
C PRO A 29 19.97 2.85 0.54
N LYS A 30 19.22 1.95 1.18
CA LYS A 30 18.69 0.72 0.55
C LYS A 30 17.70 0.98 -0.59
N TYR A 31 16.98 2.10 -0.55
CA TYR A 31 15.91 2.44 -1.49
C TYR A 31 16.26 3.67 -2.34
N LYS A 32 17.53 4.11 -2.32
CA LYS A 32 17.98 5.32 -3.00
C LYS A 32 17.65 5.32 -4.50
N ASP A 33 17.81 4.17 -5.14
CA ASP A 33 17.62 3.99 -6.58
C ASP A 33 16.23 3.40 -6.92
N LEU A 34 15.29 3.41 -5.95
CA LEU A 34 13.94 2.89 -6.16
C LEU A 34 13.25 3.70 -7.26
N SER A 35 12.83 3.05 -8.35
CA SER A 35 12.09 3.72 -9.42
C SER A 35 10.66 4.06 -8.99
N ASP A 36 9.97 4.91 -9.75
CA ASP A 36 8.55 5.18 -9.48
C ASP A 36 7.70 3.91 -9.69
N GLU A 37 8.01 3.12 -10.73
CA GLU A 37 7.34 1.85 -11.02
C GLU A 37 7.51 0.85 -9.86
N ASP A 38 8.73 0.69 -9.35
CA ASP A 38 9.00 -0.21 -8.21
C ASP A 38 8.28 0.27 -6.94
N TYR A 39 8.16 1.57 -6.75
CA TYR A 39 7.41 2.14 -5.64
C TYR A 39 5.92 1.87 -5.76
N GLN A 40 5.31 2.10 -6.93
CA GLN A 40 3.89 1.78 -7.14
C GLN A 40 3.63 0.28 -6.94
N LEU A 41 4.53 -0.58 -7.43
CA LEU A 41 4.47 -2.02 -7.24
C LEU A 41 4.57 -2.40 -5.74
N LEU A 42 5.50 -1.77 -5.00
CA LEU A 42 5.63 -1.96 -3.56
C LEU A 42 4.34 -1.62 -2.81
N ILE A 43 3.75 -0.45 -3.11
CA ILE A 43 2.50 -0.02 -2.49
C ILE A 43 1.36 -0.98 -2.83
N LYS A 44 1.25 -1.43 -4.08
CA LYS A 44 0.19 -2.35 -4.50
C LYS A 44 0.32 -3.73 -3.85
N ASN A 45 1.55 -4.22 -3.73
CA ASN A 45 1.83 -5.47 -3.04
C ASN A 45 1.49 -5.35 -1.55
N ALA A 46 1.87 -4.25 -0.90
CA ALA A 46 1.54 -4.00 0.49
C ALA A 46 0.01 -3.95 0.73
N GLU A 47 -0.75 -3.27 -0.14
CA GLU A 47 -2.22 -3.26 -0.11
C GLU A 47 -2.78 -4.68 -0.20
N THR A 48 -2.28 -5.48 -1.15
CA THR A 48 -2.74 -6.85 -1.37
C THR A 48 -2.46 -7.74 -0.16
N PHE A 49 -1.24 -7.69 0.39
CA PHE A 49 -0.89 -8.44 1.60
C PHE A 49 -1.73 -8.02 2.81
N ALA A 50 -1.95 -6.72 3.01
CA ALA A 50 -2.78 -6.22 4.11
C ALA A 50 -4.22 -6.73 3.99
N LEU A 51 -4.80 -6.71 2.79
CA LEU A 51 -6.14 -7.25 2.54
C LEU A 51 -6.20 -8.77 2.77
N LEU A 52 -5.17 -9.52 2.37
CA LEU A 52 -5.08 -10.96 2.64
C LEU A 52 -5.02 -11.26 4.14
N ILE A 53 -4.22 -10.51 4.89
CA ILE A 53 -4.13 -10.64 6.35
C ILE A 53 -5.47 -10.32 6.99
N LEU A 54 -6.11 -9.20 6.62
CA LEU A 54 -7.42 -8.83 7.14
C LEU A 54 -8.46 -9.91 6.84
N LYS A 55 -8.53 -10.38 5.59
CA LYS A 55 -9.40 -11.50 5.20
C LYS A 55 -9.14 -12.72 6.08
N ALA A 56 -7.88 -13.13 6.25
CA ALA A 56 -7.53 -14.29 7.07
C ALA A 56 -7.92 -14.12 8.55
N LEU A 57 -7.78 -12.91 9.11
CA LEU A 57 -8.17 -12.60 10.48
C LEU A 57 -9.70 -12.60 10.67
N PHE A 58 -10.45 -12.10 9.69
CA PHE A 58 -11.91 -12.03 9.76
C PHE A 58 -12.61 -13.33 9.33
N LEU A 59 -11.99 -14.17 8.48
CA LEU A 59 -12.51 -15.50 8.07
C LEU A 59 -12.28 -16.59 9.13
N LYS A 60 -11.45 -16.35 10.15
CA LYS A 60 -11.24 -17.26 11.28
C LYS A 60 -12.28 -17.12 12.41
N LYS A 61 -13.27 -16.23 12.27
CA LYS A 61 -14.43 -16.11 13.14
C LYS A 61 -15.63 -16.82 12.53
#